data_AF-D1PHS2-F1
#
_entry.id   AF-D1PHS2-F1
#
_cell.length_a   1.000
_cell.length_b   1.000
_cell.length_c   1.000
_cell.angle_alpha   90.00
_cell.angle_beta   90.00
_cell.angle_gamma   90.00
#
_symmetry.space_group_name_H-M   'P 1'
#
loop_
_entity.id
_entity.type
_entity.pdbx_description
1 polymer ?
#
loop_
_entity_poly.entity_id
_entity_poly.type
_entity_poly.pdbx_seq_one_letter_code
_entity_poly.pdbx_strand_id
1 'polypeptide(L)'
;MLKQQKIFFDFLRFCIGSAKEIPDSLKEADWKELYAIAKKQCLVGVLFDGIKKLPAEHVGIEKELLLQWMAESQMLEKANVRLNDAAIQVSEWFRKKGFRTCILKGQGNALMYPNPYSRTPGDIDIWVEGGDKRVISFVRSISPHEKACYHHIEFPSYKGVEVEVHYRPSFLLCFWHNRKLQKYYERVKEEQFSHRVMLGEQGEIAIPTVEFNIIFQLTHIFSHLMNEGIGLRQLVDYYYVLCDFYKVYQNFSKTHPSSLTLKEGDFSNHPVPLSKEGSTFSPSPSSSGSGDVTAPSRCSEPLRSKVGGPSKVSPNCAGWDRRDAIGDMTSATASTSTDTSATAARSSFAANSSAAIDRVQKELKELGLWKFAGGIMYIMQEVFGMPASRLIVPPNEKYGRFVLNEVLEAGNFGRHDARNRFGRSQLGHNLQRVYRDIRLVRYFPAEALCEPLFRIWHFFWRLKHRRQSLGVFS
;
A
#
# COMPACT_ATOMS: atom_id res chain seq x y z
N MET A 1 5.68 24.92 -9.91
CA MET A 1 5.56 24.58 -8.47
C MET A 1 5.56 25.89 -7.70
N LEU A 2 4.52 26.13 -6.90
CA LEU A 2 4.32 27.35 -6.11
C LEU A 2 5.26 27.40 -4.89
N LYS A 3 5.33 28.55 -4.18
CA LYS A 3 6.20 28.73 -3.00
C LYS A 3 5.86 27.70 -1.90
N GLN A 4 4.61 27.68 -1.44
CA GLN A 4 4.18 26.75 -0.38
C GLN A 4 4.22 25.27 -0.81
N GLN A 5 4.11 24.97 -2.11
CA GLN A 5 4.35 23.61 -2.62
C GLN A 5 5.81 23.15 -2.43
N LYS A 6 6.80 24.04 -2.57
CA LYS A 6 8.20 23.72 -2.27
C LYS A 6 8.40 23.47 -0.77
N ILE A 7 7.91 24.39 0.06
CA ILE A 7 7.98 24.31 1.52
C ILE A 7 7.32 23.02 2.04
N PHE A 8 6.15 22.66 1.48
CA PHE A 8 5.48 21.38 1.76
C PHE A 8 6.37 20.17 1.44
N PHE A 9 7.12 20.18 0.32
CA PHE A 9 8.01 19.07 -0.04
C PHE A 9 9.29 19.03 0.79
N ASP A 10 9.88 20.18 1.13
CA ASP A 10 11.00 20.25 2.07
C ASP A 10 10.59 19.69 3.44
N PHE A 11 9.42 20.09 3.94
CA PHE A 11 8.89 19.56 5.19
C PHE A 11 8.53 18.07 5.07
N LEU A 12 7.97 17.60 3.95
CA LEU A 12 7.70 16.18 3.73
C LEU A 12 8.98 15.33 3.78
N ARG A 13 10.11 15.82 3.23
CA ARG A 13 11.43 15.15 3.32
C ARG A 13 11.88 14.98 4.77
N PHE A 14 11.67 15.98 5.62
CA PHE A 14 11.91 15.88 7.07
C PHE A 14 10.94 14.90 7.75
N CYS A 15 9.65 14.92 7.38
CA CYS A 15 8.65 14.00 7.93
C CYS A 15 8.99 12.52 7.66
N ILE A 16 9.40 12.19 6.43
CA ILE A 16 9.77 10.82 5.99
C ILE A 16 11.24 10.46 6.28
N GLY A 17 12.01 11.37 6.89
CA GLY A 17 13.40 11.15 7.30
C GLY A 17 14.43 11.04 6.15
N SER A 18 14.15 11.61 4.97
CA SER A 18 15.18 11.78 3.93
C SER A 18 16.02 13.03 4.14
N ALA A 19 15.43 14.09 4.72
CA ALA A 19 16.16 15.18 5.37
C ALA A 19 16.23 14.91 6.88
N LYS A 20 17.41 15.11 7.48
CA LYS A 20 17.61 15.03 8.94
C LYS A 20 17.32 16.34 9.66
N GLU A 21 17.70 17.44 9.02
CA GLU A 21 17.61 18.80 9.56
C GLU A 21 16.24 19.41 9.29
N ILE A 22 15.84 20.34 10.16
CA ILE A 22 14.61 21.12 9.99
C ILE A 22 14.82 22.11 8.84
N PRO A 23 14.02 22.07 7.76
CA PRO A 23 14.26 22.91 6.60
C PRO A 23 13.95 24.39 6.90
N ASP A 24 14.93 25.26 6.66
CA ASP A 24 14.82 26.72 6.81
C ASP A 24 13.58 27.32 6.13
N SER A 25 13.12 26.71 5.03
CA SER A 25 11.95 27.15 4.27
C SER A 25 10.64 27.10 5.08
N LEU A 26 10.60 26.41 6.23
CA LEU A 26 9.50 26.49 7.20
C LEU A 26 9.31 27.88 7.84
N LYS A 27 10.35 28.72 7.87
CA LYS A 27 10.26 30.12 8.35
C LYS A 27 9.29 30.97 7.52
N GLU A 28 8.92 30.49 6.33
CA GLU A 28 7.98 31.14 5.40
C GLU A 28 6.71 30.30 5.14
N ALA A 29 6.45 29.27 5.97
CA ALA A 29 5.34 28.34 5.78
C ALA A 29 3.97 28.96 6.08
N ASP A 30 3.06 28.88 5.11
CA ASP A 30 1.64 29.01 5.38
C ASP A 30 1.12 27.64 5.85
N TRP A 31 0.98 27.48 7.16
CA TRP A 31 0.50 26.24 7.76
C TRP A 31 -0.94 25.87 7.37
N LYS A 32 -1.77 26.83 6.93
CA LYS A 32 -3.12 26.58 6.40
C LYS A 32 -3.05 26.03 4.97
N GLU A 33 -2.17 26.56 4.11
CA GLU A 33 -1.94 25.98 2.78
C GLU A 33 -1.27 24.60 2.89
N LEU A 34 -0.26 24.42 3.75
CA LEU A 34 0.36 23.12 4.02
C LEU A 34 -0.66 22.09 4.50
N TYR A 35 -1.60 22.47 5.37
CA TYR A 35 -2.69 21.60 5.81
C TYR A 35 -3.66 21.24 4.66
N ALA A 36 -4.04 22.22 3.83
CA ALA A 36 -4.88 21.98 2.67
C ALA A 36 -4.22 21.01 1.66
N ILE A 37 -2.91 21.13 1.43
CA ILE A 37 -2.14 20.19 0.59
C ILE A 37 -2.10 18.81 1.26
N ALA A 38 -1.81 18.73 2.56
CA ALA A 38 -1.77 17.46 3.31
C ALA A 38 -3.11 16.71 3.26
N LYS A 39 -4.23 17.42 3.36
CA LYS A 39 -5.58 16.85 3.21
C LYS A 39 -5.87 16.40 1.78
N LYS A 40 -5.60 17.24 0.77
CA LYS A 40 -5.75 16.89 -0.66
C LYS A 40 -4.95 15.64 -1.04
N GLN A 41 -3.81 15.42 -0.40
CA GLN A 41 -2.85 14.37 -0.74
C GLN A 41 -2.86 13.16 0.21
N CYS A 42 -3.73 13.15 1.24
CA CYS A 42 -3.86 12.11 2.25
C CYS A 42 -2.56 11.82 3.02
N LEU A 43 -1.93 12.89 3.53
CA LEU A 43 -0.66 12.87 4.28
C LEU A 43 -0.74 13.57 5.65
N VAL A 44 -1.95 13.81 6.19
CA VAL A 44 -2.17 14.57 7.44
C VAL A 44 -1.36 13.98 8.61
N GLY A 45 -1.51 12.68 8.90
CA GLY A 45 -0.78 12.04 9.99
C GLY A 45 0.73 12.04 9.78
N VAL A 46 1.19 11.81 8.55
CA VAL A 46 2.63 11.81 8.19
C VAL A 46 3.27 13.17 8.47
N LEU A 47 2.57 14.27 8.13
CA LEU A 47 3.05 15.62 8.44
C LEU A 47 2.89 15.97 9.93
N PHE A 48 1.85 15.47 10.62
CA PHE A 48 1.71 15.67 12.06
C PHE A 48 2.79 14.95 12.88
N ASP A 49 3.26 13.77 12.43
CA ASP A 49 4.47 13.13 12.96
C ASP A 49 5.74 13.94 12.71
N GLY A 50 5.76 14.81 11.70
CA GLY A 50 6.80 15.84 11.53
C GLY A 50 6.62 17.02 12.49
N ILE A 51 5.40 17.55 12.63
CA ILE A 51 5.08 18.68 13.52
C ILE A 51 5.47 18.36 14.96
N LYS A 52 5.20 17.12 15.44
CA LYS A 52 5.59 16.62 16.77
C LYS A 52 7.12 16.60 17.03
N LYS A 53 7.96 16.77 16.00
CA LYS A 53 9.43 16.82 16.11
C LYS A 53 10.00 18.24 16.05
N LEU A 54 9.18 19.26 15.80
CA LEU A 54 9.63 20.64 15.70
C LEU A 54 9.79 21.27 17.10
N PRO A 55 10.90 21.99 17.38
CA PRO A 55 10.99 22.85 18.56
C PRO A 55 9.90 23.92 18.55
N ALA A 56 9.43 24.34 19.73
CA ALA A 56 8.28 25.24 19.87
C ALA A 56 8.44 26.56 19.08
N GLU A 57 9.66 27.08 18.95
CA GLU A 57 10.00 28.28 18.16
C GLU A 57 9.72 28.14 16.65
N HIS A 58 9.71 26.91 16.12
CA HIS A 58 9.39 26.59 14.72
C HIS A 58 7.89 26.32 14.52
N VAL A 59 7.12 26.19 15.59
CA VAL A 59 5.67 25.92 15.55
C VAL A 59 4.90 27.25 15.45
N GLY A 60 5.07 27.94 14.32
CA GLY A 60 4.26 29.10 13.91
C GLY A 60 2.82 28.75 13.53
N ILE A 61 2.22 27.75 14.21
CA ILE A 61 0.92 27.17 13.89
C ILE A 61 -0.12 27.75 14.85
N GLU A 62 -1.18 28.36 14.31
CA GLU A 62 -2.34 28.77 15.12
C GLU A 62 -2.87 27.59 15.95
N LYS A 63 -3.15 27.82 17.23
CA LYS A 63 -3.54 26.77 18.18
C LYS A 63 -4.75 25.97 17.70
N GLU A 64 -5.72 26.65 17.11
CA GLU A 64 -6.96 26.09 16.56
C GLU A 64 -6.68 25.19 15.35
N LEU A 65 -5.65 25.50 14.56
CA LEU A 65 -5.18 24.67 13.45
C LEU A 65 -4.39 23.46 13.96
N LEU A 66 -3.49 23.65 14.94
CA LEU A 66 -2.75 22.56 15.57
C LEU A 66 -3.68 21.52 16.21
N LEU A 67 -4.77 21.96 16.83
CA LEU A 67 -5.83 21.10 17.35
C LEU A 67 -6.56 20.33 16.24
N GLN A 68 -6.75 20.90 15.04
CA GLN A 68 -7.32 20.18 13.88
C GLN A 68 -6.36 19.09 13.37
N TRP A 69 -5.07 19.41 13.19
CA TRP A 69 -4.05 18.41 12.84
C TRP A 69 -4.03 17.23 13.81
N MET A 70 -4.07 17.52 15.12
CA MET A 70 -4.09 16.51 16.18
C MET A 70 -5.37 15.66 16.15
N ALA A 71 -6.55 16.30 16.03
CA ALA A 71 -7.83 15.60 16.00
C ALA A 71 -7.97 14.67 14.78
N GLU A 72 -7.62 15.14 13.58
CA GLU A 72 -7.65 14.29 12.39
C GLU A 72 -6.60 13.16 12.47
N SER A 73 -5.42 13.40 13.04
CA SER A 73 -4.43 12.34 13.25
C SER A 73 -4.89 11.25 14.23
N GLN A 74 -5.52 11.62 15.35
CA GLN A 74 -6.13 10.66 16.28
C GLN A 74 -7.30 9.87 15.65
N MET A 75 -7.99 10.43 14.66
CA MET A 75 -8.98 9.70 13.87
C MET A 75 -8.32 8.71 12.90
N LEU A 76 -7.18 9.05 12.28
CA LEU A 76 -6.40 8.13 11.46
C LEU A 76 -5.85 6.95 12.27
N GLU A 77 -5.32 7.21 13.47
CA GLU A 77 -4.81 6.17 14.37
C GLU A 77 -5.90 5.13 14.69
N LYS A 78 -7.09 5.58 15.13
CA LYS A 78 -8.26 4.73 15.40
C LYS A 78 -8.78 3.99 14.17
N ALA A 79 -8.72 4.62 12.99
CA ALA A 79 -9.11 4.00 11.74
C ALA A 79 -8.12 2.90 11.29
N ASN A 80 -6.81 3.09 11.52
CA ASN A 80 -5.80 2.06 11.26
C ASN A 80 -5.96 0.84 12.18
N VAL A 81 -6.18 1.04 13.50
CA VAL A 81 -6.48 -0.09 14.42
C VAL A 81 -7.68 -0.90 13.93
N ARG A 82 -8.80 -0.25 13.59
CA ARG A 82 -9.98 -0.93 13.03
C ARG A 82 -9.67 -1.67 11.72
N LEU A 83 -8.86 -1.07 10.85
CA LEU A 83 -8.50 -1.67 9.57
C LEU A 83 -7.55 -2.86 9.74
N ASN A 84 -6.69 -2.88 10.77
CA ASN A 84 -5.90 -4.06 11.15
C ASN A 84 -6.79 -5.22 11.58
N ASP A 85 -7.69 -4.97 12.54
CA ASP A 85 -8.67 -5.96 13.02
C ASP A 85 -9.48 -6.56 11.86
N ALA A 86 -9.94 -5.71 10.95
CA ALA A 86 -10.70 -6.11 9.77
C ALA A 86 -9.86 -6.92 8.77
N ALA A 87 -8.63 -6.51 8.46
CA ALA A 87 -7.75 -7.22 7.53
C ALA A 87 -7.41 -8.64 8.02
N ILE A 88 -7.17 -8.80 9.33
CA ILE A 88 -6.94 -10.11 9.96
C ILE A 88 -8.20 -10.97 9.86
N GLN A 89 -9.35 -10.46 10.32
CA GLN A 89 -10.60 -11.24 10.38
C GLN A 89 -11.14 -11.62 8.99
N VAL A 90 -11.01 -10.74 7.98
CA VAL A 90 -11.37 -11.06 6.59
C VAL A 90 -10.41 -12.11 6.00
N SER A 91 -9.10 -11.98 6.23
CA SER A 91 -8.11 -12.98 5.78
C SER A 91 -8.36 -14.36 6.39
N GLU A 92 -8.57 -14.42 7.71
CA GLU A 92 -8.92 -15.66 8.39
C GLU A 92 -10.22 -16.28 7.88
N TRP A 93 -11.25 -15.45 7.64
CA TRP A 93 -12.54 -15.93 7.17
C TRP A 93 -12.43 -16.57 5.77
N PHE A 94 -11.67 -15.96 4.84
CA PHE A 94 -11.38 -16.57 3.53
C PHE A 94 -10.53 -17.85 3.67
N ARG A 95 -9.53 -17.87 4.57
CA ARG A 95 -8.73 -19.08 4.85
C ARG A 95 -9.58 -20.23 5.39
N LYS A 96 -10.51 -19.95 6.30
CA LYS A 96 -11.52 -20.90 6.84
C LYS A 96 -12.54 -21.37 5.78
N LYS A 97 -12.50 -20.81 4.56
CA LYS A 97 -13.30 -21.21 3.39
C LYS A 97 -12.46 -21.88 2.28
N GLY A 98 -11.20 -22.25 2.57
CA GLY A 98 -10.33 -22.97 1.64
C GLY A 98 -9.68 -22.09 0.57
N PHE A 99 -9.38 -20.84 0.91
CA PHE A 99 -8.65 -19.91 0.04
C PHE A 99 -7.32 -19.49 0.68
N ARG A 100 -6.24 -19.42 -0.13
CA ARG A 100 -5.07 -18.64 0.24
C ARG A 100 -5.33 -17.16 -0.03
N THR A 101 -4.76 -16.30 0.81
CA THR A 101 -5.09 -14.87 0.94
C THR A 101 -3.82 -14.05 1.06
N CYS A 102 -3.73 -12.89 0.40
CA CYS A 102 -2.63 -11.93 0.55
C CYS A 102 -3.18 -10.50 0.52
N ILE A 103 -2.81 -9.65 1.50
CA ILE A 103 -3.24 -8.25 1.60
C ILE A 103 -2.26 -7.39 0.78
N LEU A 104 -2.71 -6.94 -0.40
CA LEU A 104 -1.83 -6.41 -1.44
C LEU A 104 -1.20 -5.05 -1.12
N LYS A 105 -2.01 -4.13 -0.58
CA LYS A 105 -1.64 -2.75 -0.23
C LYS A 105 -2.13 -2.42 1.17
N GLY A 106 -2.32 -1.14 1.49
CA GLY A 106 -3.06 -0.76 2.70
C GLY A 106 -2.24 -1.01 3.97
N GLN A 107 -2.61 -2.00 4.77
CA GLN A 107 -1.90 -2.29 6.02
C GLN A 107 -0.56 -3.02 5.82
N GLY A 108 -0.38 -3.75 4.70
CA GLY A 108 0.97 -4.19 4.30
C GLY A 108 1.91 -3.00 4.05
N ASN A 109 1.38 -1.87 3.54
CA ASN A 109 2.17 -0.66 3.36
C ASN A 109 2.45 0.07 4.68
N ALA A 110 1.49 0.08 5.62
CA ALA A 110 1.63 0.76 6.91
C ALA A 110 2.81 0.23 7.73
N LEU A 111 3.08 -1.08 7.70
CA LEU A 111 4.20 -1.71 8.40
C LEU A 111 5.59 -1.19 7.98
N MET A 112 5.72 -0.56 6.80
CA MET A 112 6.99 0.04 6.34
C MET A 112 7.18 1.50 6.79
N TYR A 113 6.16 2.15 7.35
CA TYR A 113 6.23 3.52 7.86
C TYR A 113 6.89 3.57 9.26
N PRO A 114 7.61 4.65 9.62
CA PRO A 114 8.14 4.85 10.98
C PRO A 114 7.06 4.86 12.08
N ASN A 115 5.83 5.21 11.71
CA ASN A 115 4.63 5.06 12.53
C ASN A 115 3.52 4.50 11.61
N PRO A 116 3.14 3.21 11.75
CA PRO A 116 2.09 2.62 10.92
C PRO A 116 0.75 3.35 11.03
N TYR A 117 0.44 3.92 12.19
CA TYR A 117 -0.87 4.50 12.50
C TYR A 117 -1.11 5.90 11.90
N SER A 118 -0.07 6.57 11.39
CA SER A 118 -0.20 7.91 10.78
C SER A 118 -0.37 7.89 9.25
N ARG A 119 -0.20 6.73 8.61
CA ARG A 119 -0.58 6.49 7.22
C ARG A 119 -2.10 6.60 7.08
N THR A 120 -2.62 7.36 6.12
CA THR A 120 -4.08 7.39 5.89
C THR A 120 -4.58 6.03 5.38
N PRO A 121 -5.55 5.38 6.07
CA PRO A 121 -6.11 4.09 5.67
C PRO A 121 -6.99 4.18 4.42
N GLY A 122 -7.49 3.03 3.98
CA GLY A 122 -8.41 2.91 2.85
C GLY A 122 -9.14 1.58 2.85
N ASP A 123 -9.25 1.02 1.66
CA ASP A 123 -9.74 -0.29 1.26
C ASP A 123 -8.90 -1.47 1.81
N ILE A 124 -9.54 -2.65 1.90
CA ILE A 124 -8.87 -3.96 2.03
C ILE A 124 -8.82 -4.63 0.65
N ASP A 125 -7.69 -4.50 -0.05
CA ASP A 125 -7.36 -5.29 -1.25
C ASP A 125 -6.88 -6.69 -0.86
N ILE A 126 -7.80 -7.64 -0.76
CA ILE A 126 -7.46 -9.03 -0.47
C ILE A 126 -7.34 -9.84 -1.77
N TRP A 127 -6.12 -10.23 -2.13
CA TRP A 127 -5.89 -11.22 -3.17
C TRP A 127 -6.27 -12.61 -2.66
N VAL A 128 -7.18 -13.26 -3.37
CA VAL A 128 -7.77 -14.55 -3.04
C VAL A 128 -7.46 -15.55 -4.15
N GLU A 129 -6.90 -16.71 -3.80
CA GLU A 129 -6.47 -17.70 -4.81
C GLU A 129 -7.64 -18.48 -5.44
N GLY A 130 -7.71 -18.46 -6.77
CA GLY A 130 -8.69 -19.26 -7.53
C GLY A 130 -9.02 -18.73 -8.92
N GLY A 131 -8.55 -17.53 -9.26
CA GLY A 131 -8.93 -16.85 -10.50
C GLY A 131 -10.38 -16.35 -10.49
N ASP A 132 -10.74 -15.62 -11.54
CA ASP A 132 -12.04 -14.95 -11.66
C ASP A 132 -13.23 -15.89 -11.44
N LYS A 133 -13.29 -17.03 -12.16
CA LYS A 133 -14.42 -17.97 -12.05
C LYS A 133 -14.70 -18.44 -10.62
N ARG A 134 -13.68 -18.91 -9.88
CA ARG A 134 -13.86 -19.45 -8.53
C ARG A 134 -14.26 -18.36 -7.55
N VAL A 135 -13.54 -17.23 -7.60
CA VAL A 135 -13.70 -16.14 -6.63
C VAL A 135 -15.01 -15.37 -6.85
N ILE A 136 -15.37 -15.05 -8.11
CA ILE A 136 -16.67 -14.42 -8.43
C ILE A 136 -17.85 -15.32 -8.03
N SER A 137 -17.76 -16.63 -8.30
CA SER A 137 -18.82 -17.58 -7.95
C SER A 137 -18.98 -17.69 -6.43
N PHE A 138 -17.87 -17.80 -5.69
CA PHE A 138 -17.88 -17.87 -4.22
C PHE A 138 -18.39 -16.58 -3.56
N VAL A 139 -17.98 -15.40 -4.03
CA VAL A 139 -18.50 -14.14 -3.50
C VAL A 139 -20.00 -14.01 -3.78
N ARG A 140 -20.47 -14.45 -4.95
CA ARG A 140 -21.90 -14.36 -5.33
C ARG A 140 -22.81 -15.42 -4.75
N SER A 141 -22.30 -16.51 -4.19
CA SER A 141 -23.12 -17.39 -3.34
C SER A 141 -23.41 -16.79 -1.96
N ILE A 142 -22.78 -15.66 -1.61
CA ILE A 142 -22.95 -14.92 -0.35
C ILE A 142 -23.61 -13.56 -0.58
N SER A 143 -23.18 -12.81 -1.60
CA SER A 143 -23.83 -11.57 -2.06
C SER A 143 -24.03 -11.61 -3.58
N PRO A 144 -25.21 -12.04 -4.07
CA PRO A 144 -25.44 -12.31 -5.51
C PRO A 144 -25.27 -11.12 -6.46
N HIS A 145 -25.23 -9.89 -5.95
CA HIS A 145 -25.29 -8.66 -6.75
C HIS A 145 -23.94 -7.93 -6.92
N GLU A 146 -22.87 -8.41 -6.28
CA GLU A 146 -21.56 -7.73 -6.31
C GLU A 146 -21.01 -7.59 -7.74
N LYS A 147 -20.47 -6.40 -8.04
CA LYS A 147 -19.95 -6.10 -9.38
C LYS A 147 -18.52 -6.58 -9.50
N ALA A 148 -18.26 -7.39 -10.53
CA ALA A 148 -16.92 -7.81 -10.90
C ALA A 148 -16.34 -6.83 -11.94
N CYS A 149 -15.10 -6.39 -11.74
CA CYS A 149 -14.29 -5.69 -12.74
C CYS A 149 -13.32 -6.69 -13.40
N TYR A 150 -12.25 -6.24 -14.07
CA TYR A 150 -11.28 -7.20 -14.65
C TYR A 150 -10.41 -7.97 -13.62
N HIS A 151 -10.22 -7.41 -12.41
CA HIS A 151 -9.22 -7.89 -11.44
C HIS A 151 -9.75 -8.14 -10.02
N HIS A 152 -10.81 -7.44 -9.59
CA HIS A 152 -11.52 -7.68 -8.32
C HIS A 152 -13.02 -7.97 -8.52
N ILE A 153 -13.68 -8.34 -7.43
CA ILE A 153 -15.13 -8.20 -7.23
C ILE A 153 -15.36 -7.39 -5.94
N GLU A 154 -16.37 -6.54 -5.95
CA GLU A 154 -16.89 -5.85 -4.75
C GLU A 154 -17.28 -6.88 -3.66
N PHE A 155 -17.25 -6.50 -2.39
CA PHE A 155 -17.65 -7.37 -1.27
C PHE A 155 -18.33 -6.56 -0.15
N PRO A 156 -19.30 -7.13 0.59
CA PRO A 156 -19.98 -6.43 1.68
C PRO A 156 -19.01 -5.88 2.73
N SER A 157 -19.21 -4.63 3.15
CA SER A 157 -18.29 -3.95 4.06
C SER A 157 -18.21 -4.61 5.44
N TYR A 158 -16.99 -4.93 5.87
CA TYR A 158 -16.76 -5.62 7.14
C TYR A 158 -16.53 -4.60 8.26
N LYS A 159 -17.44 -4.54 9.25
CA LYS A 159 -17.38 -3.58 10.38
C LYS A 159 -17.21 -2.11 9.96
N GLY A 160 -17.77 -1.74 8.81
CA GLY A 160 -17.65 -0.39 8.24
C GLY A 160 -16.35 -0.12 7.48
N VAL A 161 -15.65 -1.18 7.04
CA VAL A 161 -14.47 -1.13 6.17
C VAL A 161 -14.84 -1.69 4.78
N GLU A 162 -14.45 -1.00 3.71
CA GLU A 162 -14.63 -1.44 2.32
C GLU A 162 -13.63 -2.56 1.97
N VAL A 163 -14.08 -3.59 1.25
CA VAL A 163 -13.29 -4.77 0.90
C VAL A 163 -13.38 -5.00 -0.60
N GLU A 164 -12.22 -5.04 -1.29
CA GLU A 164 -12.12 -5.47 -2.68
C GLU A 164 -11.49 -6.86 -2.73
N VAL A 165 -12.20 -7.82 -3.34
CA VAL A 165 -11.74 -9.22 -3.40
C VAL A 165 -11.05 -9.45 -4.74
N HIS A 166 -9.73 -9.32 -4.74
CA HIS A 166 -8.88 -9.46 -5.92
C HIS A 166 -8.70 -10.94 -6.28
N TYR A 167 -8.89 -11.28 -7.54
CA TYR A 167 -8.39 -12.54 -8.13
C TYR A 167 -7.19 -12.30 -9.05
N ARG A 168 -6.86 -11.03 -9.32
CA ARG A 168 -5.62 -10.57 -9.96
C ARG A 168 -5.11 -9.34 -9.18
N PRO A 169 -3.81 -9.25 -8.83
CA PRO A 169 -3.29 -8.11 -8.06
C PRO A 169 -3.55 -6.76 -8.74
N SER A 170 -3.15 -6.64 -10.01
CA SER A 170 -3.41 -5.46 -10.85
C SER A 170 -3.52 -5.86 -12.32
N PHE A 171 -3.63 -4.88 -13.21
CA PHE A 171 -3.77 -5.06 -14.65
C PHE A 171 -3.17 -3.90 -15.43
N LEU A 172 -2.98 -4.09 -16.73
CA LEU A 172 -2.63 -3.04 -17.70
C LEU A 172 -3.70 -3.00 -18.81
N LEU A 173 -3.81 -1.88 -19.51
CA LEU A 173 -4.80 -1.66 -20.57
C LEU A 173 -4.33 -2.27 -21.89
N CYS A 174 -3.02 -2.21 -22.18
CA CYS A 174 -2.43 -2.89 -23.31
C CYS A 174 -2.47 -4.42 -23.10
N PHE A 175 -3.26 -5.11 -23.92
CA PHE A 175 -3.45 -6.57 -23.81
C PHE A 175 -2.15 -7.37 -23.81
N TRP A 176 -1.11 -6.91 -24.52
CA TRP A 176 0.20 -7.58 -24.57
C TRP A 176 1.00 -7.41 -23.27
N HIS A 177 1.08 -6.19 -22.73
CA HIS A 177 1.73 -5.95 -21.43
C HIS A 177 0.94 -6.63 -20.30
N ASN A 178 -0.40 -6.56 -20.33
CA ASN A 178 -1.26 -7.22 -19.35
C ASN A 178 -1.10 -8.75 -19.39
N ARG A 179 -1.03 -9.37 -20.58
CA ARG A 179 -0.75 -10.82 -20.72
C ARG A 179 0.60 -11.23 -20.12
N LYS A 180 1.60 -10.35 -20.16
CA LYS A 180 2.87 -10.55 -19.43
C LYS A 180 2.71 -10.34 -17.93
N LEU A 181 1.98 -9.31 -17.48
CA LEU A 181 1.75 -9.02 -16.07
C LEU A 181 1.01 -10.16 -15.35
N GLN A 182 -0.05 -10.68 -15.95
CA GLN A 182 -0.77 -11.83 -15.37
C GLN A 182 0.10 -13.10 -15.34
N LYS A 183 1.02 -13.28 -16.30
CA LYS A 183 2.04 -14.34 -16.25
C LYS A 183 3.07 -14.11 -15.15
N TYR A 184 3.53 -12.87 -14.95
CA TYR A 184 4.45 -12.51 -13.86
C TYR A 184 3.81 -12.87 -12.51
N TYR A 185 2.57 -12.41 -12.26
CA TYR A 185 1.85 -12.74 -11.01
C TYR A 185 1.68 -14.24 -10.79
N GLU A 186 1.32 -15.01 -11.83
CA GLU A 186 1.18 -16.47 -11.70
C GLU A 186 2.52 -17.17 -11.37
N ARG A 187 3.67 -16.67 -11.86
CA ARG A 187 5.00 -17.22 -11.52
C ARG A 187 5.39 -17.04 -10.06
N VAL A 188 4.91 -15.99 -9.40
CA VAL A 188 5.42 -15.52 -8.08
C VAL A 188 4.41 -15.64 -6.94
N LYS A 189 3.14 -15.98 -7.24
CA LYS A 189 2.02 -16.00 -6.26
C LYS A 189 2.28 -16.86 -5.02
N GLU A 190 2.98 -17.98 -5.19
CA GLU A 190 3.22 -18.98 -4.12
C GLU A 190 3.95 -18.37 -2.92
N GLU A 191 4.96 -17.55 -3.20
CA GLU A 191 5.71 -16.80 -2.20
C GLU A 191 4.81 -15.76 -1.52
N GLN A 192 3.98 -15.02 -2.28
CA GLN A 192 3.12 -13.94 -1.74
C GLN A 192 2.02 -14.45 -0.80
N PHE A 193 1.52 -15.67 -1.04
CA PHE A 193 0.57 -16.34 -0.15
C PHE A 193 1.23 -16.99 1.07
N SER A 194 2.56 -17.14 1.07
CA SER A 194 3.34 -17.79 2.13
C SER A 194 4.07 -16.79 3.02
N HIS A 195 4.44 -15.62 2.50
CA HIS A 195 5.09 -14.53 3.22
C HIS A 195 4.11 -13.86 4.20
N ARG A 196 4.21 -14.23 5.48
CA ARG A 196 3.33 -13.78 6.57
C ARG A 196 4.07 -12.92 7.57
N VAL A 197 3.36 -11.92 8.09
CA VAL A 197 3.87 -10.93 9.05
C VAL A 197 2.86 -10.68 10.16
N MET A 198 3.35 -10.35 11.36
CA MET A 198 2.52 -9.80 12.43
C MET A 198 2.03 -8.41 12.04
N LEU A 199 0.72 -8.18 12.10
CA LEU A 199 0.10 -6.88 11.96
C LEU A 199 -0.22 -6.33 13.35
N GLY A 200 0.75 -5.62 13.92
CA GLY A 200 0.73 -5.22 15.33
C GLY A 200 0.80 -6.45 16.25
N GLU A 201 0.08 -6.40 17.36
CA GLU A 201 -0.06 -7.51 18.31
C GLU A 201 -1.29 -8.40 18.00
N GLN A 202 -2.14 -7.96 17.07
CA GLN A 202 -3.48 -8.52 16.85
C GLN A 202 -3.50 -9.85 16.09
N GLY A 203 -2.53 -10.12 15.21
CA GLY A 203 -2.48 -11.37 14.44
C GLY A 203 -1.67 -11.28 13.14
N GLU A 204 -1.66 -12.38 12.38
CA GLU A 204 -0.76 -12.57 11.24
C GLU A 204 -1.49 -12.64 9.88
N ILE A 205 -1.26 -11.64 9.02
CA ILE A 205 -1.68 -11.65 7.61
C ILE A 205 -0.53 -12.05 6.68
N ALA A 206 -0.86 -12.50 5.47
CA ALA A 206 0.13 -12.54 4.38
C ALA A 206 0.14 -11.20 3.65
N ILE A 207 1.34 -10.73 3.29
CA ILE A 207 1.56 -9.52 2.47
C ILE A 207 2.59 -9.85 1.39
N PRO A 208 2.64 -9.12 0.26
CA PRO A 208 3.61 -9.44 -0.78
C PRO A 208 5.06 -9.19 -0.33
N THR A 209 6.00 -9.90 -0.93
CA THR A 209 7.44 -9.71 -0.72
C THR A 209 7.92 -8.40 -1.34
N VAL A 210 9.10 -7.96 -0.92
CA VAL A 210 9.59 -6.61 -1.25
C VAL A 210 9.95 -6.45 -2.74
N GLU A 211 10.43 -7.51 -3.41
CA GLU A 211 10.59 -7.52 -4.88
C GLU A 211 9.23 -7.45 -5.60
N PHE A 212 8.23 -8.20 -5.13
CA PHE A 212 6.88 -8.14 -5.69
C PHE A 212 6.27 -6.75 -5.55
N ASN A 213 6.37 -6.14 -4.36
CA ASN A 213 5.80 -4.83 -4.07
C ASN A 213 6.36 -3.72 -4.96
N ILE A 214 7.63 -3.79 -5.38
CA ILE A 214 8.19 -2.86 -6.36
C ILE A 214 7.42 -2.92 -7.70
N ILE A 215 7.14 -4.11 -8.22
CA ILE A 215 6.44 -4.26 -9.50
C ILE A 215 4.94 -4.01 -9.34
N PHE A 216 4.32 -4.62 -8.31
CA PHE A 216 2.89 -4.48 -8.04
C PHE A 216 2.50 -3.02 -7.76
N GLN A 217 3.12 -2.35 -6.79
CA GLN A 217 2.72 -0.98 -6.44
C GLN A 217 3.01 -0.01 -7.60
N LEU A 218 4.06 -0.22 -8.39
CA LEU A 218 4.28 0.56 -9.60
C LEU A 218 3.14 0.35 -10.63
N THR A 219 2.73 -0.90 -10.89
CA THR A 219 1.58 -1.18 -11.79
C THR A 219 0.27 -0.57 -11.26
N HIS A 220 0.07 -0.60 -9.93
CA HIS A 220 -1.11 -0.03 -9.27
C HIS A 220 -1.17 1.50 -9.41
N ILE A 221 -0.08 2.21 -9.12
CA ILE A 221 0.03 3.68 -9.33
C ILE A 221 -0.19 4.02 -10.81
N PHE A 222 0.39 3.24 -11.71
CA PHE A 222 0.25 3.45 -13.15
C PHE A 222 -1.20 3.25 -13.62
N SER A 223 -1.88 2.23 -13.13
CA SER A 223 -3.28 1.96 -13.49
C SER A 223 -4.25 3.00 -12.92
N HIS A 224 -4.01 3.56 -11.73
CA HIS A 224 -4.77 4.74 -11.28
C HIS A 224 -4.48 5.98 -12.13
N LEU A 225 -3.23 6.24 -12.52
CA LEU A 225 -2.88 7.34 -13.45
C LEU A 225 -3.59 7.20 -14.80
N MET A 226 -3.71 5.98 -15.32
CA MET A 226 -4.38 5.69 -16.58
C MET A 226 -5.91 5.68 -16.50
N ASN A 227 -6.52 5.36 -15.35
CA ASN A 227 -7.97 5.13 -15.24
C ASN A 227 -8.74 6.19 -14.42
N GLU A 228 -8.09 6.89 -13.50
CA GLU A 228 -8.71 7.81 -12.53
C GLU A 228 -7.84 9.06 -12.35
N GLY A 229 -6.94 9.03 -11.35
CA GLY A 229 -5.95 10.04 -10.98
C GLY A 229 -5.10 9.50 -9.82
N ILE A 230 -4.05 10.22 -9.42
CA ILE A 230 -3.11 9.78 -8.36
C ILE A 230 -2.84 10.90 -7.33
N GLY A 231 -2.32 10.52 -6.16
CA GLY A 231 -1.93 11.42 -5.09
C GLY A 231 -0.54 11.08 -4.52
N LEU A 232 -0.03 11.93 -3.63
CA LEU A 232 1.28 11.69 -3.01
C LEU A 232 1.26 10.50 -2.04
N ARG A 233 0.14 10.16 -1.39
CA ARG A 233 0.05 8.96 -0.53
C ARG A 233 0.55 7.69 -1.22
N GLN A 234 0.14 7.46 -2.47
CA GLN A 234 0.57 6.29 -3.25
C GLN A 234 2.06 6.35 -3.63
N LEU A 235 2.64 7.55 -3.75
CA LEU A 235 4.08 7.71 -3.96
C LEU A 235 4.88 7.57 -2.66
N VAL A 236 4.35 7.99 -1.51
CA VAL A 236 4.97 7.78 -0.19
C VAL A 236 4.92 6.31 0.21
N ASP A 237 3.81 5.61 -0.08
CA ASP A 237 3.74 4.13 -0.02
C ASP A 237 4.90 3.50 -0.82
N TYR A 238 5.18 3.99 -2.03
CA TYR A 238 6.26 3.50 -2.90
C TYR A 238 7.67 3.89 -2.43
N TYR A 239 7.84 5.08 -1.85
CA TYR A 239 9.08 5.52 -1.21
C TYR A 239 9.49 4.55 -0.10
N TYR A 240 8.52 4.11 0.72
CA TYR A 240 8.78 3.14 1.78
C TYR A 240 9.03 1.72 1.25
N VAL A 241 8.35 1.25 0.19
CA VAL A 241 8.69 -0.01 -0.51
C VAL A 241 10.15 -0.01 -0.97
N LEU A 242 10.61 1.06 -1.62
CA LEU A 242 12.00 1.19 -2.07
C LEU A 242 12.97 1.22 -0.90
N CYS A 243 12.65 1.98 0.16
CA CYS A 243 13.50 2.01 1.35
C CYS A 243 13.60 0.63 2.01
N ASP A 244 12.51 -0.13 2.06
CA ASP A 244 12.48 -1.46 2.64
C ASP A 244 13.25 -2.50 1.81
N PHE A 245 13.17 -2.43 0.47
CA PHE A 245 13.97 -3.27 -0.42
C PHE A 245 15.46 -3.19 -0.08
N TYR A 246 15.99 -1.98 0.06
CA TYR A 246 17.39 -1.79 0.44
C TYR A 246 17.68 -2.16 1.91
N LYS A 247 16.72 -2.06 2.86
CA LYS A 247 16.89 -2.60 4.23
C LYS A 247 17.04 -4.12 4.22
N VAL A 248 16.15 -4.83 3.52
CA VAL A 248 16.11 -6.31 3.44
C VAL A 248 17.45 -6.83 2.91
N TYR A 249 17.92 -6.31 1.78
CA TYR A 249 19.22 -6.71 1.24
C TYR A 249 20.42 -6.32 2.13
N GLN A 250 20.36 -5.17 2.83
CA GLN A 250 21.39 -4.78 3.82
C GLN A 250 21.40 -5.64 5.09
N ASN A 251 20.35 -6.43 5.36
CA ASN A 251 20.29 -7.31 6.51
C ASN A 251 20.72 -8.74 6.15
N PHE A 252 20.37 -9.25 4.96
CA PHE A 252 20.85 -10.54 4.47
C PHE A 252 22.39 -10.65 4.41
N SER A 253 23.11 -9.55 4.15
CA SER A 253 24.57 -9.53 4.19
C SER A 253 25.17 -9.50 5.60
N LYS A 254 24.40 -9.16 6.63
CA LYS A 254 24.81 -9.19 8.05
C LYS A 254 24.55 -10.55 8.70
N THR A 255 23.56 -11.31 8.22
CA THR A 255 23.20 -12.64 8.75
C THR A 255 23.98 -13.79 8.10
N HIS A 256 24.76 -13.54 7.04
CA HIS A 256 25.68 -14.51 6.45
C HIS A 256 27.18 -14.15 6.58
N PRO A 257 27.72 -13.95 7.80
CA PRO A 257 29.16 -13.96 8.03
C PRO A 257 29.67 -15.41 8.14
N SER A 258 30.20 -15.94 7.03
CA SER A 258 31.18 -17.04 7.00
C SER A 258 30.86 -18.33 7.80
N SER A 259 29.81 -19.06 7.43
CA SER A 259 29.77 -20.52 7.67
C SER A 259 28.90 -21.27 6.66
N LEU A 260 29.54 -21.72 5.57
CA LEU A 260 28.98 -22.76 4.68
C LEU A 260 30.11 -23.52 3.92
N THR A 261 31.25 -23.71 4.58
CA THR A 261 32.21 -24.75 4.17
C THR A 261 31.60 -26.12 4.43
N LEU A 262 31.04 -26.72 3.37
CA LEU A 262 30.72 -28.15 3.36
C LEU A 262 32.01 -28.93 3.67
N LYS A 263 32.04 -29.61 4.81
CA LYS A 263 32.92 -30.77 5.00
C LYS A 263 32.19 -32.00 4.47
N GLU A 264 32.81 -32.67 3.51
CA GLU A 264 32.54 -34.08 3.25
C GLU A 264 33.17 -34.92 4.37
N GLY A 265 32.59 -36.09 4.65
CA GLY A 265 32.91 -36.91 5.82
C GLY A 265 31.97 -36.61 7.01
N ASP A 266 31.34 -37.60 7.65
CA ASP A 266 31.57 -39.05 7.56
C ASP A 266 30.28 -39.88 7.65
N PHE A 267 30.32 -41.10 7.09
CA PHE A 267 29.21 -42.05 7.15
C PHE A 267 29.35 -42.98 8.36
N SER A 268 28.34 -43.03 9.23
CA SER A 268 28.12 -44.21 10.07
C SER A 268 26.62 -44.43 10.32
N ASN A 269 26.19 -45.70 10.21
CA ASN A 269 24.84 -46.13 10.55
C ASN A 269 24.80 -46.57 12.01
N HIS A 270 23.68 -46.36 12.71
CA HIS A 270 22.92 -47.46 13.34
C HIS A 270 21.51 -46.95 13.79
N PRO A 271 20.47 -47.80 13.90
CA PRO A 271 19.07 -47.34 13.99
C PRO A 271 18.26 -47.88 15.20
N VAL A 272 16.97 -47.51 15.29
CA VAL A 272 15.87 -48.12 16.11
C VAL A 272 15.96 -47.83 17.64
N PRO A 273 14.84 -47.76 18.42
CA PRO A 273 13.43 -48.06 18.13
C PRO A 273 12.39 -46.94 18.35
N LEU A 274 11.16 -47.25 17.88
CA LEU A 274 9.87 -46.70 18.31
C LEU A 274 9.65 -46.80 19.83
N SER A 275 8.79 -45.90 20.34
CA SER A 275 7.75 -46.28 21.31
C SER A 275 6.38 -45.79 20.81
N LYS A 276 5.29 -46.43 21.27
CA LYS A 276 3.90 -46.08 20.92
C LYS A 276 3.16 -45.64 22.18
N GLU A 277 2.45 -44.53 22.11
CA GLU A 277 1.19 -44.31 22.85
C GLU A 277 0.49 -43.04 22.30
N GLY A 278 -0.85 -42.93 22.28
CA GLY A 278 -1.81 -43.99 22.61
C GLY A 278 -3.09 -43.54 23.30
N SER A 279 -3.72 -42.43 22.91
CA SER A 279 -5.07 -42.13 23.43
C SER A 279 -5.98 -41.45 22.40
N THR A 280 -7.20 -41.97 22.28
CA THR A 280 -8.30 -41.48 21.46
C THR A 280 -9.38 -40.92 22.39
N PHE A 281 -9.94 -39.74 22.11
CA PHE A 281 -11.22 -39.36 22.71
C PHE A 281 -12.05 -38.39 21.86
N SER A 282 -13.35 -38.70 21.73
CA SER A 282 -14.42 -37.91 21.09
C SER A 282 -15.73 -38.72 21.20
N PRO A 283 -16.94 -38.12 21.11
CA PRO A 283 -17.32 -36.75 21.47
C PRO A 283 -18.69 -36.68 22.23
N SER A 284 -19.24 -35.45 22.43
CA SER A 284 -20.69 -35.15 22.59
C SER A 284 -21.38 -35.48 23.93
N PRO A 285 -22.63 -35.00 24.22
CA PRO A 285 -23.44 -33.93 23.59
C PRO A 285 -24.14 -32.91 24.56
N SER A 286 -24.82 -31.90 23.97
CA SER A 286 -26.02 -31.20 24.49
C SER A 286 -25.84 -30.12 25.60
N SER A 287 -26.74 -29.13 25.81
CA SER A 287 -28.06 -28.86 25.18
C SER A 287 -28.43 -27.35 25.05
N SER A 288 -29.28 -27.06 24.05
CA SER A 288 -30.34 -26.02 23.93
C SER A 288 -30.28 -24.64 24.63
N GLY A 289 -30.55 -23.58 23.86
CA GLY A 289 -31.03 -22.26 24.33
C GLY A 289 -31.51 -21.36 23.18
N SER A 290 -32.80 -21.42 22.83
CA SER A 290 -33.38 -20.76 21.64
C SER A 290 -34.25 -19.54 21.97
N GLY A 291 -34.25 -18.52 21.11
CA GLY A 291 -35.19 -17.38 21.18
C GLY A 291 -35.11 -16.51 19.93
N ASP A 292 -36.18 -16.52 19.12
CA ASP A 292 -36.15 -16.00 17.73
C ASP A 292 -36.79 -14.61 17.56
N VAL A 293 -36.14 -13.79 16.72
CA VAL A 293 -36.70 -12.94 15.65
C VAL A 293 -37.90 -12.02 15.94
N THR A 294 -37.70 -10.71 15.72
CA THR A 294 -38.51 -9.95 14.73
C THR A 294 -37.85 -8.64 14.27
N ALA A 295 -37.98 -8.32 12.98
CA ALA A 295 -37.67 -7.03 12.35
C ALA A 295 -38.83 -6.66 11.41
N PRO A 296 -39.20 -5.37 11.24
CA PRO A 296 -38.70 -4.56 10.10
C PRO A 296 -38.61 -3.02 10.37
N SER A 297 -38.17 -2.14 9.45
CA SER A 297 -37.05 -2.17 8.48
C SER A 297 -36.87 -0.77 7.83
N ARG A 298 -35.75 -0.59 7.08
CA ARG A 298 -35.55 0.37 5.95
C ARG A 298 -35.40 1.90 6.16
N CYS A 299 -34.30 2.40 5.56
CA CYS A 299 -34.16 3.59 4.70
C CYS A 299 -33.57 4.94 5.22
N SER A 300 -32.54 5.38 4.47
CA SER A 300 -32.14 6.76 4.07
C SER A 300 -31.56 7.79 5.06
N GLU A 301 -30.36 8.29 4.72
CA GLU A 301 -29.86 9.65 5.04
C GLU A 301 -30.76 10.73 4.38
N PRO A 302 -30.81 12.02 4.84
CA PRO A 302 -29.70 12.97 4.61
C PRO A 302 -29.54 14.20 5.57
N LEU A 303 -28.35 14.81 5.49
CA LEU A 303 -28.04 16.26 5.59
C LEU A 303 -28.39 17.13 6.85
N ARG A 304 -27.31 17.74 7.38
CA ARG A 304 -27.17 19.18 7.76
C ARG A 304 -27.78 19.74 9.08
N SER A 305 -27.00 19.55 10.15
CA SER A 305 -26.55 20.58 11.13
C SER A 305 -27.42 21.05 12.32
N LYS A 306 -26.68 21.36 13.41
CA LYS A 306 -26.78 22.48 14.39
C LYS A 306 -27.35 22.25 15.82
N VAL A 307 -26.48 22.55 16.80
CA VAL A 307 -26.70 23.00 18.20
C VAL A 307 -27.25 21.99 19.23
N GLY A 308 -26.60 21.90 20.41
CA GLY A 308 -27.16 21.33 21.64
C GLY A 308 -26.19 20.53 22.51
N GLY A 309 -25.77 21.07 23.66
CA GLY A 309 -25.17 20.32 24.80
C GLY A 309 -26.04 20.53 26.06
N PRO A 310 -25.52 20.36 27.32
CA PRO A 310 -24.16 20.01 27.74
C PRO A 310 -24.06 19.01 28.94
N SER A 311 -22.84 18.79 29.48
CA SER A 311 -22.51 18.32 30.86
C SER A 311 -22.78 16.83 31.19
N LYS A 312 -21.99 16.06 31.98
CA LYS A 312 -20.74 16.20 32.79
C LYS A 312 -19.82 14.96 32.49
N VAL A 313 -18.49 14.86 32.63
CA VAL A 313 -17.37 15.56 33.34
C VAL A 313 -16.87 14.86 34.64
N SER A 314 -15.54 14.66 34.73
CA SER A 314 -14.67 14.21 35.86
C SER A 314 -14.50 12.69 36.18
N PRO A 315 -13.33 12.25 36.75
CA PRO A 315 -11.95 12.73 36.51
C PRO A 315 -10.80 11.66 36.56
N ASN A 316 -9.60 12.06 36.10
CA ASN A 316 -8.22 11.70 36.53
C ASN A 316 -7.71 10.24 36.65
N CYS A 317 -6.67 9.90 35.88
CA CYS A 317 -5.27 9.59 36.30
C CYS A 317 -4.44 9.31 35.01
N ALA A 318 -3.19 9.75 34.75
CA ALA A 318 -1.98 10.11 35.53
C ALA A 318 -0.96 8.94 35.66
N GLY A 319 0.32 9.20 35.33
CA GLY A 319 1.37 8.19 35.02
C GLY A 319 1.43 7.93 33.50
N TRP A 320 2.40 8.36 32.70
CA TRP A 320 3.87 8.45 32.85
C TRP A 320 4.52 7.11 33.19
N ASP A 321 5.12 6.47 32.19
CA ASP A 321 6.56 6.22 32.27
C ASP A 321 7.22 6.24 30.88
N ARG A 322 8.53 6.50 30.83
CA ARG A 322 9.29 6.71 29.57
C ARG A 322 10.47 5.74 29.51
N ARG A 323 10.69 5.08 28.36
CA ARG A 323 11.95 4.37 28.07
C ARG A 323 12.42 4.70 26.67
N ASP A 324 13.21 5.76 26.59
CA ASP A 324 13.90 6.19 25.39
C ASP A 324 15.02 5.19 25.02
N ALA A 325 15.09 4.80 23.76
CA ALA A 325 16.15 3.96 23.21
C ALA A 325 16.86 4.71 22.06
N ILE A 326 17.48 5.85 22.41
CA ILE A 326 18.23 6.67 21.48
C ILE A 326 19.58 5.98 21.20
N GLY A 327 19.67 5.32 20.06
CA GLY A 327 20.93 4.80 19.52
C GLY A 327 21.73 5.92 18.86
N ASP A 328 22.57 6.59 19.64
CA ASP A 328 23.45 7.66 19.14
C ASP A 328 24.52 7.10 18.18
N MET A 329 24.90 7.88 17.17
CA MET A 329 25.93 7.50 16.20
C MET A 329 26.82 8.70 15.85
N THR A 330 27.54 9.17 16.86
CA THR A 330 28.61 10.15 16.73
C THR A 330 29.87 9.53 16.09
N SER A 331 30.69 10.37 15.48
CA SER A 331 31.87 9.97 14.71
C SER A 331 33.02 9.49 15.59
N ALA A 332 33.62 8.34 15.24
CA ALA A 332 34.93 7.93 15.72
C ALA A 332 35.99 8.06 14.61
N THR A 333 37.22 8.43 14.98
CA THR A 333 38.34 8.66 14.06
C THR A 333 38.98 7.37 13.55
N ALA A 334 39.76 7.48 12.47
CA ALA A 334 40.34 6.32 11.79
C ALA A 334 41.39 5.57 12.63
N SER A 335 41.26 4.25 12.68
CA SER A 335 42.31 3.30 13.04
C SER A 335 42.39 2.21 11.97
N THR A 336 43.59 1.89 11.49
CA THR A 336 43.81 1.04 10.31
C THR A 336 43.88 -0.45 10.68
N SER A 337 42.71 -1.07 10.87
CA SER A 337 42.54 -2.52 10.80
C SER A 337 41.71 -2.89 9.57
N THR A 338 42.32 -3.55 8.57
CA THR A 338 41.64 -3.97 7.35
C THR A 338 40.80 -5.23 7.60
N ASP A 339 39.57 -5.04 8.08
CA ASP A 339 38.58 -6.11 8.21
C ASP A 339 38.15 -6.65 6.84
N THR A 340 38.80 -7.74 6.42
CA THR A 340 38.46 -8.52 5.23
C THR A 340 37.00 -8.99 5.28
N SER A 341 36.49 -9.30 6.48
CA SER A 341 35.08 -9.64 6.75
C SER A 341 34.11 -8.52 6.35
N ALA A 342 34.36 -7.28 6.79
CA ALA A 342 33.54 -6.12 6.47
C ALA A 342 33.57 -5.79 4.97
N THR A 343 34.71 -6.04 4.30
CA THR A 343 34.84 -5.90 2.85
C THR A 343 34.05 -6.97 2.09
N ALA A 344 34.16 -8.24 2.51
CA ALA A 344 33.42 -9.35 1.92
C ALA A 344 31.88 -9.18 2.05
N ALA A 345 31.40 -8.75 3.22
CA ALA A 345 29.97 -8.49 3.46
C ALA A 345 29.42 -7.31 2.63
N ARG A 346 30.24 -6.30 2.34
CA ARG A 346 29.89 -5.21 1.41
C ARG A 346 29.78 -5.70 -0.03
N SER A 347 30.70 -6.57 -0.46
CA SER A 347 30.67 -7.17 -1.80
C SER A 347 29.50 -8.12 -2.01
N SER A 348 29.17 -8.98 -1.04
CA SER A 348 28.01 -9.88 -1.13
C SER A 348 26.67 -9.12 -1.09
N PHE A 349 26.57 -8.05 -0.30
CA PHE A 349 25.44 -7.11 -0.36
C PHE A 349 25.25 -6.52 -1.76
N ALA A 350 26.32 -6.00 -2.36
CA ALA A 350 26.26 -5.39 -3.69
C ALA A 350 25.83 -6.40 -4.77
N ALA A 351 26.37 -7.62 -4.74
CA ALA A 351 25.99 -8.69 -5.67
C ALA A 351 24.51 -9.08 -5.54
N ASN A 352 24.04 -9.35 -4.32
CA ASN A 352 22.65 -9.80 -4.08
C ASN A 352 21.62 -8.72 -4.43
N SER A 353 21.89 -7.46 -4.07
CA SER A 353 21.01 -6.34 -4.40
C SER A 353 21.04 -6.01 -5.89
N SER A 354 22.18 -6.08 -6.58
CA SER A 354 22.25 -5.96 -8.05
C SER A 354 21.39 -7.02 -8.72
N ALA A 355 21.58 -8.30 -8.38
CA ALA A 355 20.84 -9.39 -9.01
C ALA A 355 19.31 -9.29 -8.84
N ALA A 356 18.83 -8.71 -7.73
CA ALA A 356 17.43 -8.41 -7.51
C ALA A 356 16.94 -7.18 -8.32
N ILE A 357 17.74 -6.12 -8.38
CA ILE A 357 17.49 -4.96 -9.25
C ILE A 357 17.44 -5.41 -10.73
N ASP A 358 18.34 -6.28 -11.18
CA ASP A 358 18.38 -6.78 -12.56
C ASP A 358 17.12 -7.58 -12.94
N ARG A 359 16.58 -8.39 -12.01
CA ARG A 359 15.27 -9.05 -12.17
C ARG A 359 14.15 -8.02 -12.33
N VAL A 360 14.05 -7.08 -11.38
CA VAL A 360 13.05 -6.01 -11.39
C VAL A 360 13.13 -5.19 -12.69
N GLN A 361 14.33 -4.77 -13.09
CA GLN A 361 14.56 -4.03 -14.33
C GLN A 361 14.14 -4.80 -15.58
N LYS A 362 14.37 -6.11 -15.63
CA LYS A 362 13.94 -6.97 -16.74
C LYS A 362 12.41 -7.00 -16.85
N GLU A 363 11.70 -7.26 -15.74
CA GLU A 363 10.24 -7.25 -15.73
C GLU A 363 9.69 -5.85 -16.13
N LEU A 364 10.26 -4.77 -15.60
CA LEU A 364 9.87 -3.39 -15.97
C LEU A 364 10.08 -3.06 -17.46
N LYS A 365 11.11 -3.65 -18.12
CA LYS A 365 11.30 -3.58 -19.57
C LYS A 365 10.26 -4.43 -20.31
N GLU A 366 10.05 -5.67 -19.88
CA GLU A 366 9.10 -6.59 -20.52
C GLU A 366 7.64 -6.10 -20.44
N LEU A 367 7.26 -5.47 -19.33
CA LEU A 367 5.93 -4.90 -19.07
C LEU A 367 5.70 -3.52 -19.72
N GLY A 368 6.71 -2.94 -20.39
CA GLY A 368 6.63 -1.60 -20.98
C GLY A 368 6.70 -0.43 -19.98
N LEU A 369 6.86 -0.72 -18.69
CA LEU A 369 6.82 0.26 -17.59
C LEU A 369 8.11 1.07 -17.43
N TRP A 370 9.21 0.70 -18.08
CA TRP A 370 10.54 1.34 -17.94
C TRP A 370 10.52 2.88 -17.89
N LYS A 371 9.78 3.54 -18.80
CA LYS A 371 9.70 5.01 -18.85
C LYS A 371 8.87 5.60 -17.70
N PHE A 372 7.84 4.88 -17.25
CA PHE A 372 7.06 5.26 -16.07
C PHE A 372 7.88 5.08 -14.79
N ALA A 373 8.58 3.95 -14.65
CA ALA A 373 9.51 3.70 -13.55
C ALA A 373 10.56 4.81 -13.43
N GLY A 374 11.20 5.21 -14.54
CA GLY A 374 12.13 6.35 -14.54
C GLY A 374 11.47 7.68 -14.15
N GLY A 375 10.22 7.90 -14.55
CA GLY A 375 9.43 9.06 -14.10
C GLY A 375 9.18 9.04 -12.59
N ILE A 376 8.87 7.88 -12.01
CA ILE A 376 8.73 7.72 -10.57
C ILE A 376 10.09 7.89 -9.85
N MET A 377 11.19 7.35 -10.37
CA MET A 377 12.54 7.55 -9.81
C MET A 377 12.95 9.02 -9.77
N TYR A 378 12.63 9.80 -10.81
CA TYR A 378 12.81 11.25 -10.80
C TYR A 378 12.04 11.92 -9.65
N ILE A 379 10.81 11.48 -9.35
CA ILE A 379 10.04 12.02 -8.21
C ILE A 379 10.66 11.57 -6.87
N MET A 380 11.06 10.31 -6.74
CA MET A 380 11.73 9.81 -5.53
C MET A 380 12.99 10.64 -5.22
N GLN A 381 13.81 10.94 -6.23
CA GLN A 381 15.01 11.76 -6.11
C GLN A 381 14.67 13.23 -5.86
N GLU A 382 14.07 13.92 -6.84
CA GLU A 382 13.93 15.38 -6.84
C GLU A 382 12.89 15.89 -5.84
N VAL A 383 11.88 15.09 -5.51
CA VAL A 383 10.80 15.51 -4.59
C VAL A 383 11.01 14.92 -3.20
N PHE A 384 11.27 13.61 -3.09
CA PHE A 384 11.43 12.95 -1.78
C PHE A 384 12.88 12.86 -1.28
N GLY A 385 13.88 13.36 -2.02
CA GLY A 385 15.27 13.37 -1.56
C GLY A 385 15.93 11.99 -1.50
N MET A 386 15.43 11.02 -2.27
CA MET A 386 16.03 9.68 -2.32
C MET A 386 17.41 9.74 -2.99
N PRO A 387 18.48 9.20 -2.35
CA PRO A 387 19.80 9.19 -2.95
C PRO A 387 19.85 8.30 -4.19
N ALA A 388 20.66 8.68 -5.18
CA ALA A 388 20.76 7.98 -6.47
C ALA A 388 21.07 6.47 -6.34
N SER A 389 21.79 6.07 -5.29
CA SER A 389 22.10 4.66 -4.96
C SER A 389 20.89 3.81 -4.54
N ARG A 390 19.71 4.42 -4.34
CA ARG A 390 18.44 3.73 -4.07
C ARG A 390 17.45 3.76 -5.25
N LEU A 391 17.87 4.23 -6.43
CA LEU A 391 17.02 4.26 -7.62
C LEU A 391 17.13 2.95 -8.40
N ILE A 392 16.02 2.23 -8.54
CA ILE A 392 15.98 0.93 -9.26
C ILE A 392 16.16 1.05 -10.78
N VAL A 393 15.97 2.25 -11.34
CA VAL A 393 16.21 2.60 -12.75
C VAL A 393 16.71 4.06 -12.86
N PRO A 394 17.36 4.47 -13.97
CA PRO A 394 17.73 5.86 -14.18
C PRO A 394 16.51 6.81 -14.15
N PRO A 395 16.61 8.00 -13.52
CA PRO A 395 15.51 8.97 -13.47
C PRO A 395 15.19 9.52 -14.87
N ASN A 396 13.91 9.80 -15.12
CA ASN A 396 13.43 10.36 -16.38
C ASN A 396 12.61 11.64 -16.13
N GLU A 397 13.28 12.79 -16.18
CA GLU A 397 12.69 14.11 -15.92
C GLU A 397 11.42 14.39 -16.73
N LYS A 398 11.42 14.11 -18.04
CA LYS A 398 10.26 14.35 -18.91
C LYS A 398 9.01 13.62 -18.42
N TYR A 399 9.16 12.39 -17.95
CA TYR A 399 8.05 11.58 -17.45
C TYR A 399 7.74 11.94 -15.98
N GLY A 400 8.75 12.19 -15.16
CA GLY A 400 8.58 12.54 -13.75
C GLY A 400 7.92 13.90 -13.53
N ARG A 401 8.29 14.94 -14.30
CA ARG A 401 7.58 16.23 -14.28
C ARG A 401 6.11 16.10 -14.71
N PHE A 402 5.82 15.25 -15.70
CA PHE A 402 4.43 14.98 -16.12
C PHE A 402 3.63 14.28 -15.01
N VAL A 403 4.14 13.19 -14.46
CA VAL A 403 3.48 12.42 -13.40
C VAL A 403 3.31 13.25 -12.12
N LEU A 404 4.30 14.08 -11.75
CA LEU A 404 4.22 14.99 -10.61
C LEU A 404 3.13 16.05 -10.78
N ASN A 405 2.96 16.60 -11.98
CA ASN A 405 1.87 17.53 -12.28
C ASN A 405 0.51 16.84 -12.15
N GLU A 406 0.33 15.63 -12.70
CA GLU A 406 -0.91 14.87 -12.53
C GLU A 406 -1.18 14.56 -11.04
N VAL A 407 -0.18 14.24 -10.22
CA VAL A 407 -0.33 14.07 -8.75
C VAL A 407 -0.76 15.36 -8.05
N LEU A 408 -0.13 16.49 -8.35
CA LEU A 408 -0.39 17.78 -7.71
C LEU A 408 -1.75 18.35 -8.11
N GLU A 409 -2.17 18.15 -9.36
CA GLU A 409 -3.46 18.61 -9.88
C GLU A 409 -4.61 17.68 -9.45
N ALA A 410 -4.45 16.35 -9.57
CA ALA A 410 -5.49 15.39 -9.25
C ALA A 410 -5.74 15.28 -7.73
N GLY A 411 -4.79 14.72 -6.97
CA GLY A 411 -4.92 14.44 -5.53
C GLY A 411 -5.99 13.42 -5.17
N ASN A 412 -5.73 12.55 -4.18
CA ASN A 412 -6.68 11.56 -3.65
C ASN A 412 -7.55 10.86 -4.74
N PHE A 413 -6.90 10.13 -5.64
CA PHE A 413 -7.53 9.45 -6.79
C PHE A 413 -8.30 10.37 -7.77
N GLY A 414 -7.91 11.65 -7.87
CA GLY A 414 -8.57 12.62 -8.74
C GLY A 414 -9.83 13.25 -8.15
N ARG A 415 -10.16 13.00 -6.87
CA ARG A 415 -11.29 13.62 -6.17
C ARG A 415 -11.20 15.16 -6.11
N HIS A 416 -10.02 15.75 -6.35
CA HIS A 416 -9.78 17.19 -6.37
C HIS A 416 -9.33 17.72 -7.76
N ASP A 417 -9.53 16.96 -8.84
CA ASP A 417 -9.12 17.37 -10.19
C ASP A 417 -10.08 18.41 -10.79
N ALA A 418 -9.70 19.69 -10.69
CA ALA A 418 -10.42 20.82 -11.27
C ALA A 418 -10.48 20.84 -12.81
N ARG A 419 -9.78 19.92 -13.50
CA ARG A 419 -9.79 19.77 -14.95
C ARG A 419 -10.96 18.92 -15.46
N ASN A 420 -11.87 18.50 -14.59
CA ASN A 420 -13.11 17.79 -14.96
C ASN A 420 -14.15 18.74 -15.56
N ARG A 421 -14.13 18.90 -16.90
CA ARG A 421 -14.87 19.97 -17.61
C ARG A 421 -16.21 19.55 -18.20
N PHE A 422 -16.48 18.25 -18.36
CA PHE A 422 -17.66 17.75 -19.08
C PHE A 422 -18.86 17.41 -18.18
N GLY A 423 -18.79 17.76 -16.89
CA GLY A 423 -19.88 17.55 -15.93
C GLY A 423 -20.03 16.10 -15.45
N ARG A 424 -21.08 15.85 -14.65
CA ARG A 424 -21.30 14.57 -13.94
C ARG A 424 -22.18 13.54 -14.69
N SER A 425 -22.59 13.83 -15.93
CA SER A 425 -23.39 12.88 -16.72
C SER A 425 -22.53 11.70 -17.21
N GLN A 426 -23.16 10.57 -17.57
CA GLN A 426 -22.43 9.40 -18.08
C GLN A 426 -21.67 9.72 -19.38
N LEU A 427 -22.25 10.55 -20.26
CA LEU A 427 -21.58 11.09 -21.44
C LEU A 427 -20.40 11.99 -21.05
N GLY A 428 -20.61 12.91 -20.10
CA GLY A 428 -19.58 13.81 -19.59
C GLY A 428 -18.37 13.06 -19.03
N HIS A 429 -18.61 12.05 -18.20
CA HIS A 429 -17.55 11.19 -17.66
C HIS A 429 -16.80 10.45 -18.78
N ASN A 430 -17.49 9.96 -19.82
CA ASN A 430 -16.85 9.31 -20.95
C ASN A 430 -15.97 10.29 -21.77
N LEU A 431 -16.43 11.52 -21.99
CA LEU A 431 -15.67 12.59 -22.65
C LEU A 431 -14.44 13.01 -21.82
N GLN A 432 -14.58 13.12 -20.49
CA GLN A 432 -13.46 13.43 -19.61
C GLN A 432 -12.37 12.36 -19.65
N ARG A 433 -12.73 11.07 -19.73
CA ARG A 433 -11.74 9.99 -19.94
C ARG A 433 -11.02 10.20 -21.27
N VAL A 434 -11.75 10.33 -22.40
CA VAL A 434 -11.12 10.55 -23.72
C VAL A 434 -10.19 11.77 -23.73
N TYR A 435 -10.58 12.88 -23.09
CA TYR A 435 -9.73 14.07 -22.96
C TYR A 435 -8.45 13.79 -22.15
N ARG A 436 -8.53 13.04 -21.04
CA ARG A 436 -7.35 12.59 -20.29
C ARG A 436 -6.48 11.67 -21.17
N ASP A 437 -7.09 10.69 -21.83
CA ASP A 437 -6.40 9.65 -22.59
C ASP A 437 -5.61 10.25 -23.77
N ILE A 438 -6.17 11.26 -24.46
CA ILE A 438 -5.46 12.07 -25.47
C ILE A 438 -4.18 12.71 -24.92
N ARG A 439 -4.21 13.24 -23.68
CA ARG A 439 -3.00 13.80 -23.03
C ARG A 439 -1.99 12.71 -22.67
N LEU A 440 -2.49 11.53 -22.25
CA LEU A 440 -1.65 10.38 -21.90
C LEU A 440 -0.98 9.72 -23.12
N VAL A 441 -1.57 9.77 -24.33
CA VAL A 441 -0.95 9.23 -25.57
C VAL A 441 0.48 9.77 -25.80
N ARG A 442 0.76 11.03 -25.42
CA ARG A 442 2.10 11.65 -25.55
C ARG A 442 3.19 10.98 -24.69
N TYR A 443 2.81 10.20 -23.69
CA TYR A 443 3.73 9.54 -22.74
C TYR A 443 3.55 8.02 -22.71
N PHE A 444 2.31 7.53 -22.72
CA PHE A 444 1.96 6.10 -22.58
C PHE A 444 1.06 5.63 -23.73
N PRO A 445 1.51 5.74 -25.01
CA PRO A 445 0.66 5.49 -26.17
C PRO A 445 0.10 4.05 -26.22
N ALA A 446 0.89 3.05 -25.82
CA ALA A 446 0.45 1.65 -25.82
C ALA A 446 -0.76 1.39 -24.90
N GLU A 447 -0.83 2.07 -23.76
CA GLU A 447 -1.96 1.96 -22.81
C GLU A 447 -3.13 2.85 -23.23
N ALA A 448 -2.85 4.12 -23.55
CA ALA A 448 -3.87 5.10 -23.90
C ALA A 448 -4.63 4.75 -25.20
N LEU A 449 -3.96 4.16 -26.20
CA LEU A 449 -4.60 3.66 -27.42
C LEU A 449 -5.33 2.32 -27.21
N CYS A 450 -4.95 1.55 -26.19
CA CYS A 450 -5.67 0.31 -25.84
C CYS A 450 -6.86 0.54 -24.91
N GLU A 451 -6.97 1.67 -24.21
CA GLU A 451 -8.09 1.94 -23.29
C GLU A 451 -9.46 1.75 -23.95
N PRO A 452 -9.77 2.30 -25.15
CA PRO A 452 -11.11 2.15 -25.73
C PRO A 452 -11.41 0.69 -26.09
N LEU A 453 -10.40 -0.04 -26.56
CA LEU A 453 -10.50 -1.47 -26.91
C LEU A 453 -10.72 -2.32 -25.65
N PHE A 454 -9.97 -2.04 -24.59
CA PHE A 454 -10.12 -2.66 -23.28
C PHE A 454 -11.50 -2.36 -22.68
N ARG A 455 -12.00 -1.13 -22.82
CA ARG A 455 -13.31 -0.68 -22.34
C ARG A 455 -14.46 -1.43 -23.04
N ILE A 456 -14.39 -1.58 -24.37
CA ILE A 456 -15.36 -2.37 -25.16
C ILE A 456 -15.29 -3.85 -24.78
N TRP A 457 -14.10 -4.43 -24.74
CA TRP A 457 -13.90 -5.83 -24.33
C TRP A 457 -14.43 -6.10 -22.90
N HIS A 458 -14.15 -5.21 -21.95
CA HIS A 458 -14.57 -5.32 -20.55
C HIS A 458 -16.09 -5.12 -20.37
N PHE A 459 -16.77 -4.40 -21.27
CA PHE A 459 -18.24 -4.38 -21.31
C PHE A 459 -18.81 -5.77 -21.63
N PHE A 460 -18.34 -6.42 -22.71
CA PHE A 460 -18.77 -7.78 -23.04
C PHE A 460 -18.35 -8.83 -21.99
N TRP A 461 -17.15 -8.67 -21.40
CA TRP A 461 -16.69 -9.50 -20.29
C TRP A 461 -17.65 -9.43 -19.08
N ARG A 462 -18.13 -8.23 -18.71
CA ARG A 462 -19.11 -8.07 -17.62
C ARG A 462 -20.48 -8.65 -17.97
N LEU A 463 -20.95 -8.50 -19.21
CA LEU A 463 -22.19 -9.14 -19.66
C LEU A 463 -22.13 -10.67 -19.55
N LYS A 464 -21.01 -11.28 -19.92
CA LYS A 464 -20.77 -12.73 -19.77
C LYS A 464 -20.86 -13.16 -18.29
N HIS A 465 -20.13 -12.47 -17.41
CA HIS A 465 -20.10 -12.82 -15.98
C HIS A 465 -21.41 -12.47 -15.24
N ARG A 466 -22.25 -11.55 -15.75
CA ARG A 466 -23.62 -11.35 -15.23
C ARG A 466 -24.56 -12.50 -15.61
N ARG A 467 -24.46 -13.02 -16.84
CA ARG A 467 -25.25 -14.19 -17.26
C ARG A 467 -24.89 -15.45 -16.48
N GLN A 468 -23.60 -15.66 -16.21
CA GLN A 468 -23.12 -16.82 -15.45
C GLN A 468 -23.62 -16.84 -14.00
N SER A 469 -23.81 -15.69 -13.34
CA SER A 469 -24.44 -15.66 -12.01
C SER A 469 -25.94 -15.93 -12.03
N LEU A 470 -26.64 -15.71 -13.15
CA LEU A 470 -28.08 -16.00 -13.25
C LEU A 470 -28.33 -17.49 -13.50
N GLY A 471 -27.56 -18.10 -14.41
CA GLY A 471 -27.64 -19.55 -14.73
C GLY A 471 -27.02 -20.49 -13.70
N VAL A 472 -26.87 -20.05 -12.44
CA VAL A 472 -26.46 -20.85 -11.28
C VAL A 472 -27.56 -20.81 -10.18
N PHE A 473 -28.60 -19.99 -10.36
CA PHE A 473 -29.81 -19.94 -9.53
C PHE A 473 -31.04 -20.41 -10.32
N SER A 474 -30.84 -21.35 -11.27
CA SER A 474 -31.84 -21.88 -12.21
C SER A 474 -31.69 -23.39 -12.34
#